data_AF-G7Q2V2-F1
#
_entry.id   AF-G7Q2V2-F1
#
_cell.length_a   1.000
_cell.length_b   1.000
_cell.length_c   1.000
_cell.angle_alpha   90.00
_cell.angle_beta   90.00
_cell.angle_gamma   90.00
#
_symmetry.space_group_name_H-M   'P 1'
#
loop_
_entity.id
_entity.type
_entity.pdbx_description
1 polymer ?
#
loop_
_entity_poly.entity_id
_entity_poly.type
_entity_poly.pdbx_seq_one_letter_code
_entity_poly.pdbx_strand_id
1 'polypeptide(L)'
;MNVIKEPDERGPIKTTQFAPVHAEAPEFMEMSVEQEILVTDIKVTRSASSLCQDSAAIRQMIEPPGARAQVTLTGLIVVEYFTDQEGQDVLLFIDKICCFIQARAEVSALSGGIHSAVGYQPTLTTDMSTMQEIITTTKKGSITSVQAIYVPADDLTDPASATTFAHLDVLSQVIAELGICPAVDPLDSTSCIIDPNIVGDEHYDVAHGVQKIPQDYKSLQGLIAILGMDELSQDDKLTMSCAQKIRCYLSQPFQVVEVFTGHMRKLVPLKDTIKGF
;
A
#
# COMPACT_ATOMS: atom_id res chain seq x y z
N MET A 1 -22.21 7.29 0.34
CA MET A 1 -23.09 6.09 0.45
C MET A 1 -22.71 5.36 1.72
N ASN A 2 -23.69 4.97 2.54
CA ASN A 2 -23.45 4.22 3.78
C ASN A 2 -23.54 2.70 3.56
N VAL A 3 -23.18 1.88 4.55
CA VAL A 3 -23.22 0.39 4.50
C VAL A 3 -24.59 -0.16 4.08
N ILE A 4 -25.67 0.56 4.39
CA ILE A 4 -27.05 0.19 4.04
C ILE A 4 -27.50 0.86 2.73
N LYS A 5 -26.57 1.37 1.92
CA LYS A 5 -26.83 1.98 0.60
C LYS A 5 -27.66 3.26 0.64
N GLU A 6 -27.76 3.90 1.81
CA GLU A 6 -28.38 5.22 1.90
C GLU A 6 -27.47 6.26 1.25
N PRO A 7 -28.03 7.10 0.35
CA PRO A 7 -27.29 8.21 -0.23
C PRO A 7 -26.99 9.25 0.85
N ASP A 8 -25.88 9.95 0.67
CA ASP A 8 -25.69 11.24 1.33
C ASP A 8 -26.79 12.22 0.85
N GLU A 9 -26.92 13.41 1.46
CA GLU A 9 -27.99 14.42 1.29
C GLU A 9 -28.37 14.86 -0.17
N ARG A 10 -27.84 14.19 -1.19
CA ARG A 10 -28.05 14.32 -2.64
C ARG A 10 -29.25 13.51 -3.18
N GLY A 11 -30.05 12.85 -2.34
CA GLY A 11 -31.27 12.14 -2.75
C GLY A 11 -31.02 10.69 -3.25
N PRO A 12 -32.08 9.94 -3.61
CA PRO A 12 -32.03 8.50 -3.85
C PRO A 12 -31.04 8.10 -4.96
N ILE A 13 -30.20 7.09 -4.67
CA ILE A 13 -29.31 6.49 -5.67
C ILE A 13 -30.16 5.76 -6.70
N LYS A 14 -30.00 6.10 -7.99
CA LYS A 14 -30.62 5.33 -9.07
C LYS A 14 -29.86 4.02 -9.25
N THR A 15 -30.44 2.93 -8.78
CA THR A 15 -29.87 1.58 -8.90
C THR A 15 -30.60 0.77 -9.97
N THR A 16 -29.83 0.09 -10.82
CA THR A 16 -30.32 -0.87 -11.83
C THR A 16 -30.20 -2.32 -11.37
N GLN A 17 -29.25 -2.62 -10.48
CA GLN A 17 -28.95 -3.98 -10.02
C GLN A 17 -28.63 -4.00 -8.52
N PHE A 18 -28.78 -5.17 -7.90
CA PHE A 18 -28.45 -5.42 -6.50
C PHE A 18 -27.57 -6.65 -6.38
N ALA A 19 -26.46 -6.53 -5.67
CA ALA A 19 -25.54 -7.61 -5.35
C ALA A 19 -25.42 -7.81 -3.81
N PRO A 20 -25.17 -9.05 -3.35
CA PRO A 20 -24.88 -9.34 -1.94
C PRO A 20 -23.51 -8.77 -1.54
N VAL A 21 -23.35 -8.41 -0.26
CA VAL A 21 -22.09 -7.85 0.29
C VAL A 21 -21.02 -8.93 0.51
N HIS A 22 -21.45 -10.19 0.60
CA HIS A 22 -20.57 -11.34 0.70
C HIS A 22 -20.50 -12.02 -0.67
N ALA A 23 -19.37 -11.83 -1.35
CA ALA A 23 -19.00 -12.56 -2.56
C ALA A 23 -17.89 -13.57 -2.22
N GLU A 24 -17.85 -14.66 -2.99
CA GLU A 24 -16.73 -15.59 -2.95
C GLU A 24 -15.63 -15.07 -3.88
N ALA A 25 -14.37 -15.39 -3.57
CA ALA A 25 -13.26 -15.04 -4.43
C ALA A 25 -13.40 -15.70 -5.82
N PRO A 26 -12.86 -15.09 -6.89
CA PRO A 26 -12.90 -15.67 -8.23
C PRO A 26 -12.27 -17.06 -8.27
N GLU A 27 -12.81 -17.93 -9.10
CA GLU A 27 -12.21 -19.26 -9.27
C GLU A 27 -10.81 -19.15 -9.88
N PHE A 28 -9.95 -20.12 -9.56
CA PHE A 28 -8.58 -20.19 -10.09
C PHE A 28 -8.53 -20.14 -11.63
N MET A 29 -9.56 -20.65 -12.30
CA MET A 29 -9.65 -20.65 -13.76
C MET A 29 -9.94 -19.27 -14.37
N GLU A 30 -10.43 -18.32 -13.57
CA GLU A 30 -10.78 -16.96 -13.98
C GLU A 30 -9.65 -15.96 -13.73
N MET A 31 -8.70 -16.31 -12.87
CA MET A 31 -7.54 -15.48 -12.57
C MET A 31 -6.60 -15.37 -13.78
N SER A 32 -6.08 -14.16 -13.99
CA SER A 32 -5.02 -13.92 -14.96
C SER A 32 -3.65 -14.19 -14.33
N VAL A 33 -2.71 -14.66 -15.15
CA VAL A 33 -1.30 -14.85 -14.79
C VAL A 33 -0.41 -13.71 -15.29
N GLU A 34 -0.98 -12.73 -15.99
CA GLU A 34 -0.24 -11.61 -16.57
C GLU A 34 0.20 -10.65 -15.46
N GLN A 35 1.52 -10.49 -15.34
CA GLN A 35 2.13 -9.55 -14.40
C GLN A 35 2.51 -8.29 -15.16
N GLU A 36 1.65 -7.29 -15.09
CA GLU A 36 1.92 -5.99 -15.72
C GLU A 36 2.48 -4.99 -14.71
N ILE A 37 3.51 -4.26 -15.16
CA ILE A 37 4.01 -3.11 -14.44
C ILE A 37 3.03 -1.98 -14.70
N LEU A 38 2.14 -1.74 -13.75
CA LEU A 38 1.44 -0.47 -13.71
C LEU A 38 2.55 0.61 -13.61
N VAL A 39 2.43 1.78 -14.25
CA VAL A 39 3.44 2.89 -14.16
C VAL A 39 2.93 4.04 -13.29
N THR A 40 3.73 4.51 -12.35
CA THR A 40 3.42 5.64 -11.47
C THR A 40 4.59 6.58 -11.54
N ASP A 41 4.29 7.85 -11.76
CA ASP A 41 5.31 8.88 -11.90
C ASP A 41 5.93 9.33 -10.56
N ILE A 42 6.02 8.41 -9.59
CA ILE A 42 6.60 8.61 -8.26
C ILE A 42 7.84 7.72 -8.15
N LYS A 43 8.96 8.32 -7.73
CA LYS A 43 10.28 7.67 -7.70
C LYS A 43 10.41 6.52 -6.71
N VAL A 44 9.64 6.48 -5.61
CA VAL A 44 9.87 5.54 -4.49
C VAL A 44 8.77 4.50 -4.33
N THR A 45 7.50 4.81 -4.65
CA THR A 45 6.39 3.84 -4.64
C THR A 45 5.21 4.35 -5.46
N ARG A 46 4.38 3.40 -5.93
CA ARG A 46 3.15 3.67 -6.66
C ARG A 46 2.10 4.42 -5.84
N SER A 47 1.75 5.64 -6.25
CA SER A 47 0.47 6.24 -5.88
C SER A 47 -0.13 6.95 -7.10
N ALA A 48 -1.18 6.34 -7.64
CA ALA A 48 -1.92 6.86 -8.78
C ALA A 48 -2.99 7.85 -8.29
N SER A 49 -2.72 9.15 -8.39
CA SER A 49 -3.60 10.20 -7.86
C SER A 49 -4.41 10.96 -8.94
N SER A 50 -4.53 10.46 -10.17
CA SER A 50 -5.23 11.22 -11.23
C SER A 50 -6.07 10.41 -12.23
N LEU A 51 -6.56 9.23 -11.86
CA LEU A 51 -7.56 8.50 -12.66
C LEU A 51 -8.74 8.14 -11.76
N CYS A 52 -9.80 8.96 -11.77
CA CYS A 52 -11.13 8.54 -11.36
C CYS A 52 -12.16 9.48 -11.98
N GLN A 53 -12.87 9.00 -13.01
CA GLN A 53 -14.03 9.68 -13.57
C GLN A 53 -15.32 9.34 -12.80
N ASP A 54 -15.33 8.26 -12.02
CA ASP A 54 -16.41 7.88 -11.11
C ASP A 54 -15.82 7.47 -9.75
N SER A 55 -16.23 8.14 -8.66
CA SER A 55 -15.72 7.86 -7.31
C SER A 55 -16.88 7.66 -6.33
N ALA A 56 -16.91 6.49 -5.69
CA ALA A 56 -17.80 6.20 -4.57
C ALA A 56 -16.97 6.19 -3.28
N ALA A 57 -17.17 7.19 -2.42
CA ALA A 57 -16.56 7.23 -1.10
C ALA A 57 -17.57 6.74 -0.05
N ILE A 58 -17.17 5.74 0.75
CA ILE A 58 -17.92 5.24 1.90
C ILE A 58 -17.08 5.57 3.14
N ARG A 59 -17.53 6.55 3.93
CA ARG A 59 -16.77 7.06 5.08
C ARG A 59 -17.56 6.85 6.35
N GLN A 60 -17.05 6.02 7.27
CA GLN A 60 -17.77 5.69 8.50
C GLN A 60 -16.83 5.44 9.68
N MET A 61 -16.42 6.50 10.39
CA MET A 61 -15.67 6.35 11.65
C MET A 61 -16.56 6.34 12.90
N ILE A 62 -17.79 6.87 12.82
CA ILE A 62 -18.69 7.05 13.98
C ILE A 62 -19.74 5.91 14.07
N GLU A 63 -19.74 5.00 13.10
CA GLU A 63 -20.72 3.91 13.03
C GLU A 63 -20.34 2.72 13.91
N PRO A 64 -21.34 1.91 14.34
CA PRO A 64 -21.09 0.73 15.16
C PRO A 64 -20.12 -0.26 14.46
N PRO A 65 -19.40 -1.09 15.22
CA PRO A 65 -18.40 -2.01 14.66
C PRO A 65 -18.98 -2.96 13.61
N GLY A 66 -20.24 -3.36 13.73
CA GLY A 66 -20.91 -4.17 12.71
C GLY A 66 -20.98 -3.51 11.33
N ALA A 67 -21.23 -2.19 11.28
CA ALA A 67 -21.24 -1.45 10.03
C ALA A 67 -19.82 -1.26 9.49
N ARG A 68 -18.87 -0.85 10.35
CA ARG A 68 -17.46 -0.68 9.98
C ARG A 68 -16.84 -1.95 9.39
N ALA A 69 -17.21 -3.13 9.92
CA ALA A 69 -16.76 -4.42 9.42
C ALA A 69 -17.31 -4.82 8.04
N GLN A 70 -18.32 -4.11 7.53
CA GLN A 70 -19.02 -4.39 6.27
C GLN A 70 -18.79 -3.31 5.19
N VAL A 71 -18.30 -2.13 5.58
CA VAL A 71 -17.94 -1.03 4.65
C VAL A 71 -16.99 -1.52 3.56
N THR A 72 -15.91 -2.18 3.96
CA THR A 72 -14.86 -2.61 3.03
C THR A 72 -15.39 -3.62 2.03
N LEU A 73 -16.19 -4.58 2.49
CA LEU A 73 -16.84 -5.56 1.63
C LEU A 73 -17.83 -4.91 0.66
N THR A 74 -18.59 -3.93 1.13
CA THR A 74 -19.51 -3.16 0.26
C THR A 74 -18.75 -2.41 -0.84
N GLY A 75 -17.59 -1.85 -0.51
CA GLY A 75 -16.69 -1.23 -1.49
C GLY A 75 -16.17 -2.23 -2.52
N LEU A 76 -15.81 -3.43 -2.09
CA LEU A 76 -15.34 -4.50 -2.99
C LEU A 76 -16.40 -4.89 -4.02
N ILE A 77 -17.66 -5.10 -3.61
CA ILE A 77 -18.74 -5.44 -4.54
C ILE A 77 -18.94 -4.38 -5.63
N VAL A 78 -18.80 -3.11 -5.28
CA VAL A 78 -18.91 -2.02 -6.27
C VAL A 78 -17.78 -2.12 -7.28
N VAL A 79 -16.57 -2.42 -6.82
CA VAL A 79 -15.39 -2.59 -7.68
C VAL A 79 -15.49 -3.85 -8.55
N GLU A 80 -15.95 -4.97 -7.98
CA GLU A 80 -16.22 -6.20 -8.73
C GLU A 80 -17.23 -5.96 -9.85
N TYR A 81 -18.28 -5.17 -9.62
CA TYR A 81 -19.24 -4.85 -10.68
C TYR A 81 -18.57 -4.18 -11.89
N PHE A 82 -17.73 -3.17 -11.66
CA PHE A 82 -16.99 -2.49 -12.73
C PHE A 82 -15.96 -3.40 -13.41
N THR A 83 -15.39 -4.34 -12.66
CA THR A 83 -14.40 -5.28 -13.20
C THR A 83 -15.05 -6.39 -14.03
N ASP A 84 -16.12 -6.99 -13.53
CA ASP A 84 -16.73 -8.19 -14.12
C ASP A 84 -17.82 -7.92 -15.16
N GLN A 85 -18.60 -6.84 -14.99
CA GLN A 85 -19.70 -6.48 -15.90
C GLN A 85 -19.24 -5.49 -16.96
N GLU A 86 -18.47 -4.48 -16.57
CA GLU A 86 -17.99 -3.43 -17.48
C GLU A 86 -16.61 -3.77 -18.07
N GLY A 87 -15.85 -4.72 -17.49
CA GLY A 87 -14.54 -5.12 -18.00
C GLY A 87 -13.49 -4.02 -17.86
N GLN A 88 -13.58 -3.20 -16.82
CA GLN A 88 -12.70 -2.05 -16.61
C GLN A 88 -11.61 -2.36 -15.58
N ASP A 89 -10.47 -1.69 -15.73
CA ASP A 89 -9.42 -1.67 -14.70
C ASP A 89 -9.77 -0.64 -13.62
N VAL A 90 -9.91 -1.11 -12.39
CA VAL A 90 -10.41 -0.31 -11.28
C VAL A 90 -9.33 -0.13 -10.22
N LEU A 91 -9.20 1.10 -9.74
CA LEU A 91 -8.31 1.46 -8.64
C LEU A 91 -9.12 1.56 -7.33
N LEU A 92 -8.84 0.67 -6.39
CA LEU A 92 -9.47 0.61 -5.07
C LEU A 92 -8.57 1.24 -4.01
N PHE A 93 -9.08 2.25 -3.29
CA PHE A 93 -8.39 2.84 -2.13
C PHE A 93 -9.05 2.42 -0.82
N ILE A 94 -8.28 1.86 0.10
CA ILE A 94 -8.74 1.46 1.43
C ILE A 94 -7.93 2.22 2.49
N ASP A 95 -8.53 3.24 3.11
CA ASP A 95 -7.92 4.05 4.19
C ASP A 95 -8.84 4.04 5.44
N LYS A 96 -8.59 3.22 6.48
CA LYS A 96 -7.48 2.26 6.68
C LYS A 96 -8.00 0.84 6.81
N ILE A 97 -7.22 -0.13 6.33
CA ILE A 97 -7.57 -1.57 6.46
C ILE A 97 -7.65 -2.01 7.93
N CYS A 98 -6.88 -1.38 8.82
CA CYS A 98 -6.93 -1.64 10.26
C CYS A 98 -8.32 -1.38 10.86
N CYS A 99 -9.12 -0.47 10.29
CA CYS A 99 -10.49 -0.23 10.75
C CYS A 99 -11.39 -1.45 10.52
N PHE A 100 -11.16 -2.21 9.44
CA PHE A 100 -11.86 -3.48 9.19
C PHE A 100 -11.48 -4.53 10.23
N ILE A 101 -10.19 -4.68 10.50
CA ILE A 101 -9.66 -5.63 11.48
C ILE A 101 -10.17 -5.30 12.89
N GLN A 102 -10.06 -4.04 13.31
CA GLN A 102 -10.50 -3.59 14.63
C GLN A 102 -12.01 -3.76 14.81
N ALA A 103 -12.80 -3.44 13.79
CA ALA A 103 -14.24 -3.63 13.81
C ALA A 103 -14.62 -5.12 13.96
N ARG A 104 -13.93 -6.02 13.25
CA ARG A 104 -14.12 -7.48 13.38
C ARG A 104 -13.72 -7.99 14.76
N ALA A 105 -12.62 -7.49 15.32
CA ALA A 105 -12.19 -7.82 16.68
C ALA A 105 -13.26 -7.41 17.72
N GLU A 106 -13.81 -6.19 17.61
CA GLU A 106 -14.90 -5.71 18.48
C GLU A 106 -16.18 -6.56 18.33
N VAL A 107 -16.58 -6.92 17.11
CA VAL A 107 -17.75 -7.81 16.88
C VAL A 107 -17.53 -9.20 17.49
N SER A 108 -16.32 -9.76 17.34
CA SER A 108 -15.96 -11.06 17.92
C SER A 108 -16.02 -11.02 19.44
N ALA A 109 -15.49 -9.97 20.06
CA ALA A 109 -15.53 -9.77 21.50
C ALA A 109 -16.98 -9.69 22.03
N LEU A 110 -17.85 -8.95 21.33
CA LEU A 110 -19.27 -8.83 21.68
C LEU A 110 -20.03 -10.14 21.52
N SER A 111 -19.62 -11.01 20.59
CA SER A 111 -20.26 -12.31 20.33
C SER A 111 -19.79 -13.41 21.29
N GLY A 112 -18.93 -13.10 22.26
CA GLY A 112 -18.36 -14.07 23.21
C GLY A 112 -17.28 -14.96 22.60
N GLY A 113 -16.66 -14.55 21.49
CA GLY A 113 -15.53 -15.26 20.88
C GLY A 113 -14.31 -15.28 21.79
N ILE A 114 -13.57 -16.39 21.77
CA ILE A 114 -12.26 -16.49 22.45
C ILE A 114 -11.26 -15.61 21.69
N HIS A 115 -10.53 -14.75 22.40
CA HIS A 115 -9.51 -13.90 21.80
C HIS A 115 -8.25 -14.71 21.48
N SER A 116 -7.65 -14.42 20.33
CA SER A 116 -6.34 -14.91 19.92
C SER A 116 -5.22 -14.01 20.46
N ALA A 117 -4.02 -14.15 19.92
CA ALA A 117 -2.86 -13.32 20.25
C ALA A 117 -3.21 -11.81 20.19
N VAL A 118 -2.75 -11.05 21.19
CA VAL A 118 -2.86 -9.59 21.26
C VAL A 118 -4.31 -9.06 21.29
N GLY A 119 -5.32 -9.93 21.45
CA GLY A 119 -6.72 -9.53 21.57
C GLY A 119 -7.50 -9.48 20.25
N TYR A 120 -6.96 -10.04 19.16
CA TYR A 120 -7.69 -10.16 17.89
C TYR A 120 -8.62 -11.38 17.86
N GLN A 121 -9.53 -11.39 16.90
CA GLN A 121 -10.38 -12.55 16.62
C GLN A 121 -9.55 -13.74 16.09
N PRO A 122 -9.94 -15.00 16.39
CA PRO A 122 -9.22 -16.18 15.89
C PRO A 122 -9.37 -16.36 14.38
N THR A 123 -10.39 -15.74 13.77
CA THR A 123 -10.66 -15.75 12.32
C THR A 123 -9.90 -14.66 11.56
N LEU A 124 -8.99 -13.92 12.20
CA LEU A 124 -8.29 -12.77 11.59
C LEU A 124 -7.68 -13.13 10.24
N THR A 125 -6.94 -14.23 10.18
CA THR A 125 -6.29 -14.69 8.94
C THR A 125 -7.31 -15.02 7.86
N THR A 126 -8.39 -15.74 8.21
CA THR A 126 -9.42 -16.11 7.24
C THR A 126 -10.18 -14.89 6.73
N ASP A 127 -10.61 -13.99 7.62
CA ASP A 127 -11.35 -12.77 7.25
C ASP A 127 -10.52 -11.88 6.31
N MET A 128 -9.20 -11.77 6.58
CA MET A 128 -8.26 -11.06 5.72
C MET A 128 -8.04 -11.78 4.40
N SER A 129 -7.87 -13.11 4.40
CA SER A 129 -7.67 -13.90 3.19
C SER A 129 -8.86 -13.76 2.24
N THR A 130 -10.08 -13.99 2.74
CA THR A 130 -11.30 -13.88 1.93
C THR A 130 -11.46 -12.49 1.31
N MET A 131 -11.10 -11.44 2.05
CA MET A 131 -11.15 -10.08 1.53
C MET A 131 -10.06 -9.81 0.47
N GLN A 132 -8.82 -10.22 0.73
CA GLN A 132 -7.69 -9.96 -0.17
C GLN A 132 -7.75 -10.81 -1.44
N GLU A 133 -8.29 -12.03 -1.37
CA GLU A 133 -8.45 -12.91 -2.53
C GLU A 133 -9.45 -12.37 -3.57
N ILE A 134 -10.42 -11.56 -3.13
CA ILE A 134 -11.33 -10.84 -4.03
C ILE A 134 -10.57 -9.78 -4.83
N ILE A 135 -9.54 -9.16 -4.22
CA ILE A 135 -8.72 -8.14 -4.85
C ILE A 135 -7.69 -8.84 -5.74
N THR A 136 -8.12 -9.22 -6.93
CA THR A 136 -7.27 -9.91 -7.90
C THR A 136 -7.50 -9.40 -9.32
N THR A 137 -6.69 -9.89 -10.24
CA THR A 137 -6.84 -9.64 -11.68
C THR A 137 -7.51 -10.85 -12.32
N THR A 138 -8.65 -10.61 -12.97
CA THR A 138 -9.37 -11.64 -13.72
C THR A 138 -9.11 -11.47 -15.22
N LYS A 139 -9.60 -12.41 -16.03
CA LYS A 139 -9.55 -12.29 -17.50
C LYS A 139 -10.39 -11.14 -18.07
N LYS A 140 -11.28 -10.55 -17.29
CA LYS A 140 -12.20 -9.50 -17.74
C LYS A 140 -11.71 -8.09 -17.39
N GLY A 141 -11.00 -7.95 -16.28
CA GLY A 141 -10.44 -6.68 -15.81
C GLY A 141 -9.54 -6.88 -14.60
N SER A 142 -8.91 -5.79 -14.15
CA SER A 142 -8.01 -5.81 -13.00
C SER A 142 -8.49 -4.92 -11.85
N ILE A 143 -8.29 -5.39 -10.61
CA ILE A 143 -8.45 -4.59 -9.41
C ILE A 143 -7.06 -4.27 -8.88
N THR A 144 -6.64 -3.01 -9.00
CA THR A 144 -5.45 -2.52 -8.31
C THR A 144 -5.86 -1.91 -6.98
N SER A 145 -5.43 -2.46 -5.85
CA SER A 145 -5.71 -1.87 -4.54
C SER A 145 -4.51 -1.12 -3.95
N VAL A 146 -4.78 0.03 -3.34
CA VAL A 146 -3.83 0.76 -2.49
C VAL A 146 -4.45 0.85 -1.11
N GLN A 147 -3.84 0.18 -0.14
CA GLN A 147 -4.39 0.03 1.20
C GLN A 147 -3.45 0.66 2.23
N ALA A 148 -3.99 1.55 3.06
CA ALA A 148 -3.25 2.14 4.16
C ALA A 148 -3.36 1.23 5.39
N ILE A 149 -2.21 0.72 5.84
CA ILE A 149 -2.06 -0.01 7.10
C ILE A 149 -1.59 0.96 8.18
N TYR A 150 -2.20 0.86 9.36
CA TYR A 150 -1.66 1.47 10.57
C TYR A 150 -1.02 0.37 11.41
N VAL A 151 0.29 0.48 11.64
CA VAL A 151 1.03 -0.44 12.50
C VAL A 151 0.91 0.08 13.94
N PRO A 152 0.30 -0.68 14.87
CA PRO A 152 0.19 -0.26 16.25
C PRO A 152 1.59 -0.17 16.88
N ALA A 153 1.94 0.99 17.43
CA ALA A 153 3.22 1.22 18.13
C ALA A 153 4.47 0.88 17.29
N ASP A 154 4.38 0.98 15.95
CA ASP A 154 5.45 0.62 15.01
C ASP A 154 5.96 -0.82 15.13
N ASP A 155 5.15 -1.72 15.74
CA ASP A 155 5.48 -3.14 15.90
C ASP A 155 5.02 -3.95 14.68
N LEU A 156 5.95 -4.22 13.76
CA LEU A 156 5.71 -5.07 12.59
C LEU A 156 5.37 -6.53 12.95
N THR A 157 5.58 -6.95 14.20
CA THR A 157 5.26 -8.31 14.68
C THR A 157 3.81 -8.44 15.16
N ASP A 158 3.06 -7.35 15.21
CA ASP A 158 1.63 -7.36 15.50
C ASP A 158 0.88 -8.28 14.50
N PRO A 159 -0.02 -9.18 14.96
CA PRO A 159 -0.71 -10.13 14.09
C PRO A 159 -1.48 -9.51 12.92
N ALA A 160 -2.11 -8.34 13.11
CA ALA A 160 -2.85 -7.65 12.06
C ALA A 160 -1.91 -7.10 10.99
N SER A 161 -0.79 -6.52 11.44
CA SER A 161 0.25 -5.98 10.57
C SER A 161 0.96 -7.11 9.81
N ALA A 162 1.43 -8.15 10.51
CA ALA A 162 2.13 -9.29 9.93
C ALA A 162 1.30 -10.04 8.87
N THR A 163 0.00 -10.23 9.12
CA THR A 163 -0.91 -10.89 8.15
C THR A 163 -1.11 -10.03 6.90
N THR A 164 -1.11 -8.70 7.04
CA THR A 164 -1.33 -7.79 5.92
C THR A 164 -0.03 -7.52 5.14
N PHE A 165 1.12 -7.53 5.79
CA PHE A 165 2.44 -7.35 5.15
C PHE A 165 2.84 -8.48 4.20
N ALA A 166 2.22 -9.65 4.30
CA ALA A 166 2.34 -10.66 3.25
C ALA A 166 1.92 -10.14 1.86
N HIS A 167 1.23 -9.00 1.80
CA HIS A 167 0.62 -8.47 0.58
C HIS A 167 0.98 -7.01 0.24
N LEU A 168 1.72 -6.24 1.07
CA LEU A 168 1.83 -4.77 0.90
C LEU A 168 3.18 -4.12 1.35
N ASP A 169 3.44 -2.90 0.84
CA ASP A 169 4.62 -2.05 1.10
C ASP A 169 4.63 -1.35 2.49
N VAL A 170 5.81 -0.93 2.97
CA VAL A 170 6.03 -0.35 4.31
C VAL A 170 6.43 1.14 4.25
N LEU A 171 5.85 1.96 5.14
CA LEU A 171 6.25 3.36 5.38
C LEU A 171 6.94 3.49 6.74
N SER A 172 7.94 4.38 6.83
CA SER A 172 8.76 4.54 8.05
C SER A 172 8.67 5.95 8.64
N GLN A 173 8.35 6.04 9.94
CA GLN A 173 8.30 7.31 10.66
C GLN A 173 9.68 7.98 10.74
N VAL A 174 10.76 7.21 10.90
CA VAL A 174 12.14 7.73 11.03
C VAL A 174 12.53 8.55 9.79
N ILE A 175 12.06 8.17 8.61
CA ILE A 175 12.34 8.88 7.36
C ILE A 175 11.50 10.16 7.26
N ALA A 176 10.25 10.12 7.74
CA ALA A 176 9.38 11.29 7.78
C ALA A 176 9.93 12.39 8.70
N GLU A 177 10.52 12.02 9.84
CA GLU A 177 11.15 12.95 10.79
C GLU A 177 12.36 13.68 10.19
N LEU A 178 13.03 13.07 9.21
CA LEU A 178 14.11 13.69 8.45
C LEU A 178 13.61 14.71 7.39
N GLY A 179 12.29 14.90 7.28
CA GLY A 179 11.67 15.80 6.30
C GLY A 179 11.66 15.24 4.87
N ILE A 180 11.86 13.93 4.70
CA ILE A 180 11.86 13.27 3.40
C ILE A 180 10.43 12.81 3.08
N CYS A 181 9.90 13.29 1.96
CA CYS A 181 8.58 12.89 1.44
C CYS A 181 8.72 12.35 0.00
N PRO A 182 8.16 11.17 -0.31
CA PRO A 182 7.45 10.23 0.57
C PRO A 182 8.40 9.50 1.54
N ALA A 183 7.90 9.14 2.73
CA ALA A 183 8.69 8.49 3.79
C ALA A 183 8.76 6.97 3.63
N VAL A 184 9.24 6.53 2.48
CA VAL A 184 9.37 5.11 2.14
C VAL A 184 10.79 4.64 2.46
N ASP A 185 10.90 3.50 3.13
CA ASP A 185 12.19 2.86 3.38
C ASP A 185 12.55 1.92 2.21
N PRO A 186 13.64 2.17 1.46
CA PRO A 186 14.01 1.34 0.31
C PRO A 186 14.53 -0.06 0.70
N LEU A 187 14.87 -0.30 1.97
CA LEU A 187 15.34 -1.60 2.45
C LEU A 187 14.18 -2.48 2.95
N ASP A 188 13.21 -1.89 3.64
CA ASP A 188 12.05 -2.62 4.17
C ASP A 188 10.92 -2.74 3.14
N SER A 189 10.90 -1.91 2.10
CA SER A 189 9.94 -2.02 1.00
C SER A 189 10.41 -3.07 -0.01
N THR A 190 9.58 -4.08 -0.25
CA THR A 190 9.88 -5.16 -1.21
C THR A 190 8.69 -5.33 -2.14
N SER A 191 8.97 -5.73 -3.38
CA SER A 191 7.94 -5.94 -4.37
C SER A 191 8.16 -7.24 -5.12
N CYS A 192 7.11 -8.03 -5.29
CA CYS A 192 7.17 -9.31 -5.98
C CYS A 192 7.46 -9.17 -7.48
N ILE A 193 7.27 -7.99 -8.07
CA ILE A 193 7.49 -7.74 -9.50
C ILE A 193 8.94 -7.37 -9.85
N ILE A 194 9.82 -7.18 -8.86
CA ILE A 194 11.24 -6.90 -9.10
C ILE A 194 11.93 -8.23 -9.44
N ASP A 195 11.72 -8.69 -10.68
CA ASP A 195 12.36 -9.86 -11.28
C ASP A 195 12.88 -9.46 -12.67
N PRO A 196 14.11 -9.84 -13.06
CA PRO A 196 14.68 -9.47 -14.35
C PRO A 196 13.83 -9.93 -15.54
N ASN A 197 13.05 -11.00 -15.40
CA ASN A 197 12.16 -11.49 -16.46
C ASN A 197 10.91 -10.60 -16.64
N ILE A 198 10.55 -9.79 -15.65
CA ILE A 198 9.37 -8.91 -15.68
C ILE A 198 9.78 -7.46 -15.98
N VAL A 199 10.73 -6.92 -15.21
CA VAL A 199 11.13 -5.50 -15.31
C VAL A 199 12.28 -5.24 -16.29
N GLY A 200 12.98 -6.29 -16.71
CA GLY A 200 14.19 -6.21 -17.52
C GLY A 200 15.46 -6.02 -16.68
N ASP A 201 16.59 -6.48 -17.22
CA ASP A 201 17.89 -6.51 -16.53
C ASP A 201 18.34 -5.11 -16.06
N GLU A 202 18.20 -4.09 -16.91
CA GLU A 202 18.64 -2.72 -16.58
C GLU A 202 17.93 -2.16 -15.35
N HIS A 203 16.61 -2.36 -15.24
CA HIS A 203 15.84 -1.86 -14.11
C HIS A 203 16.15 -2.66 -12.84
N TYR A 204 16.28 -3.98 -12.97
CA TYR A 204 16.62 -4.87 -11.86
C TYR A 204 17.99 -4.54 -11.25
N ASP A 205 19.01 -4.38 -12.10
CA ASP A 205 20.37 -4.09 -11.67
C ASP A 205 20.47 -2.71 -10.98
N VAL A 206 19.78 -1.70 -11.53
CA VAL A 206 19.72 -0.37 -10.91
C VAL A 206 18.99 -0.42 -9.57
N ALA A 207 17.85 -1.11 -9.47
CA ALA A 207 17.10 -1.25 -8.22
C ALA A 207 17.94 -1.93 -7.13
N HIS A 208 18.63 -3.03 -7.45
CA HIS A 208 19.52 -3.70 -6.50
C HIS A 208 20.75 -2.86 -6.14
N GLY A 209 21.32 -2.12 -7.09
CA GLY A 209 22.40 -1.18 -6.82
C GLY A 209 21.99 -0.08 -5.84
N VAL A 210 20.78 0.47 -6.02
CA VAL A 210 20.20 1.49 -5.13
C VAL A 210 19.91 0.94 -3.74
N GLN A 211 19.54 -0.33 -3.58
CA GLN A 211 19.36 -0.95 -2.26
C GLN A 211 20.67 -1.27 -1.55
N LYS A 212 21.70 -1.66 -2.30
CA LYS A 212 23.01 -2.01 -1.74
C LYS A 212 23.67 -0.84 -1.02
N ILE A 213 23.58 0.37 -1.58
CA ILE A 213 24.27 1.54 -1.02
C ILE A 213 23.74 1.94 0.38
N PRO A 214 22.41 2.06 0.62
CA PRO A 214 21.84 2.24 1.95
C PRO A 214 22.14 1.08 2.92
N GLN A 215 22.22 -0.16 2.42
CA GLN A 215 22.59 -1.31 3.24
C GLN A 215 24.03 -1.17 3.77
N ASP A 216 24.97 -0.88 2.88
CA ASP A 216 26.37 -0.64 3.24
C ASP A 216 26.51 0.57 4.18
N TYR A 217 25.72 1.63 3.95
CA TYR A 217 25.65 2.79 4.83
C TYR A 217 25.21 2.43 6.26
N LYS A 218 24.20 1.57 6.41
CA LYS A 218 23.72 1.11 7.74
C LYS A 218 24.80 0.31 8.47
N SER A 219 25.56 -0.53 7.77
CA SER A 219 26.71 -1.24 8.34
C SER A 219 27.82 -0.28 8.77
N LEU A 220 28.11 0.74 7.97
CA LEU A 220 29.12 1.76 8.29
C LEU A 220 28.71 2.65 9.47
N GLN A 221 27.42 2.97 9.62
CA GLN A 221 26.92 3.72 10.79
C GLN A 221 27.27 3.05 12.12
N GLY A 222 27.17 1.72 12.19
CA GLY A 222 27.56 0.96 13.38
C GLY A 222 29.06 1.10 13.71
N LEU A 223 29.92 1.07 12.69
CA LEU A 223 31.36 1.29 12.85
C LEU A 223 31.69 2.73 13.28
N ILE A 224 31.01 3.72 12.71
CA ILE A 224 31.19 5.15 13.06
C ILE A 224 30.84 5.40 14.53
N ALA A 225 29.81 4.76 15.05
CA ALA A 225 29.42 4.88 16.45
C ALA A 225 30.53 4.40 17.42
N ILE A 226 31.43 3.53 16.96
CA ILE A 226 32.53 2.96 17.77
C ILE A 226 33.86 3.68 17.52
N LEU A 227 34.23 3.87 16.25
CA LEU A 227 35.57 4.34 15.83
C LEU A 227 35.61 5.84 15.49
N GLY A 228 34.47 6.46 15.20
CA GLY A 228 34.38 7.82 14.67
C GLY A 228 34.57 7.89 13.14
N MET A 229 34.20 9.02 12.54
CA MET A 229 34.22 9.20 11.07
C MET A 229 35.62 9.26 10.47
N ASP A 230 36.63 9.66 11.24
CA ASP A 230 37.96 9.93 10.71
C ASP A 230 38.71 8.67 10.31
N GLU A 231 38.43 7.56 11.00
CA GLU A 231 39.03 6.22 10.82
C GLU A 231 38.51 5.46 9.60
N LEU A 232 37.48 5.98 8.92
CA LEU A 232 36.94 5.36 7.71
C LEU A 232 37.84 5.54 6.50
N SER A 233 37.88 4.51 5.63
CA SER A 233 38.54 4.58 4.33
C SER A 233 37.93 5.70 3.47
N GLN A 234 38.71 6.19 2.49
CA GLN A 234 38.18 7.16 1.51
C GLN A 234 37.00 6.58 0.74
N ASP A 235 37.00 5.29 0.42
CA ASP A 235 35.91 4.60 -0.27
C ASP A 235 34.64 4.56 0.59
N ASP A 236 34.76 4.28 1.89
CA ASP A 236 33.61 4.27 2.82
C ASP A 236 32.99 5.67 2.98
N LYS A 237 33.84 6.70 3.01
CA LYS A 237 33.39 8.11 3.03
C LYS A 237 32.63 8.45 1.73
N LEU A 238 33.06 7.93 0.59
CA LEU A 238 32.33 8.07 -0.68
C LEU A 238 30.99 7.35 -0.64
N THR A 239 30.94 6.11 -0.15
CA THR A 239 29.70 5.34 0.02
C THR A 239 28.70 6.08 0.90
N MET A 240 29.15 6.67 2.00
CA MET A 240 28.30 7.49 2.86
C MET A 240 27.74 8.73 2.16
N SER A 241 28.58 9.47 1.42
CA SER A 241 28.12 10.64 0.67
C SER A 241 27.13 10.24 -0.41
N CYS A 242 27.35 9.11 -1.07
CA CYS A 242 26.46 8.55 -2.07
C CYS A 242 25.10 8.16 -1.46
N ALA A 243 25.11 7.43 -0.35
CA ALA A 243 23.89 7.02 0.37
C ALA A 243 23.04 8.22 0.80
N GLN A 244 23.67 9.28 1.31
CA GLN A 244 22.96 10.52 1.67
C GLN A 244 22.31 11.19 0.45
N LYS A 245 23.02 11.23 -0.69
CA LYS A 245 22.49 11.79 -1.95
C LYS A 245 21.32 10.97 -2.49
N ILE A 246 21.45 9.64 -2.52
CA ILE A 246 20.39 8.72 -2.94
C ILE A 246 19.15 8.91 -2.07
N ARG A 247 19.33 8.94 -0.74
CA ARG A 247 18.25 9.16 0.22
C ARG A 247 17.50 10.47 -0.03
N CYS A 248 18.21 11.56 -0.33
CA CYS A 248 17.57 12.83 -0.71
C CYS A 248 16.95 12.77 -2.12
N TYR A 249 17.54 12.03 -3.06
CA TYR A 249 17.09 11.93 -4.45
C TYR A 249 15.79 11.13 -4.62
N LEU A 250 15.55 10.19 -3.70
CA LEU A 250 14.27 9.48 -3.55
C LEU A 250 13.13 10.44 -3.19
N SER A 251 13.40 11.57 -2.53
CA SER A 251 12.34 12.55 -2.25
C SER A 251 11.77 13.18 -3.53
N GLN A 252 10.46 13.44 -3.51
CA GLN A 252 9.75 14.03 -4.64
C GLN A 252 8.60 14.93 -4.17
N PRO A 253 8.48 16.16 -4.70
CA PRO A 253 7.37 17.04 -4.36
C PRO A 253 6.07 16.56 -5.01
N PHE A 254 5.06 16.32 -4.18
CA PHE A 254 3.71 15.94 -4.61
C PHE A 254 2.81 17.15 -4.75
N GLN A 255 1.84 17.06 -5.68
CA GLN A 255 0.82 18.08 -5.86
C GLN A 255 0.01 18.34 -4.58
N VAL A 256 -0.30 17.29 -3.82
CA VAL A 256 -1.07 17.40 -2.57
C VAL A 256 -0.30 18.17 -1.48
N VAL A 257 1.04 18.13 -1.54
CA VAL A 257 1.93 18.71 -0.53
C VAL A 257 2.45 20.09 -0.95
N GLU A 258 2.11 20.56 -2.16
CA GLU A 258 2.51 21.88 -2.69
C GLU A 258 2.05 23.02 -1.77
N VAL A 259 0.86 22.87 -1.16
CA VAL A 259 0.30 23.85 -0.20
C VAL A 259 1.16 23.97 1.07
N PHE A 260 1.84 22.90 1.48
CA PHE A 260 2.65 22.85 2.71
C PHE A 260 4.13 23.15 2.45
N THR A 261 4.66 22.74 1.30
CA THR A 261 6.09 22.84 0.97
C THR A 261 6.43 24.05 0.09
N GLY A 262 5.46 24.60 -0.64
CA GLY A 262 5.69 25.65 -1.64
C GLY A 262 6.48 25.16 -2.87
N HIS A 263 6.75 23.86 -2.99
CA HIS A 263 7.42 23.27 -4.13
C HIS A 263 6.42 22.73 -5.15
N MET A 264 6.57 23.13 -6.42
CA MET A 264 5.72 22.62 -7.50
C MET A 264 5.89 21.11 -7.70
N ARG A 265 4.77 20.45 -8.01
CA ARG A 265 4.73 19.04 -8.43
C ARG A 265 5.78 18.78 -9.52
N LYS A 266 6.52 17.68 -9.37
CA LYS A 266 7.33 17.12 -10.46
C LYS A 266 6.89 15.69 -10.71
N LEU A 267 6.60 15.33 -11.96
CA LEU A 267 6.41 13.95 -12.39
C LEU A 267 7.70 13.47 -13.04
N VAL A 268 8.13 12.27 -12.72
CA VAL A 268 9.35 11.69 -13.28
C VAL A 268 8.99 10.37 -13.96
N PRO A 269 9.14 10.26 -15.29
CA PRO A 269 8.83 9.03 -16.00
C PRO A 269 9.87 7.96 -15.65
N LEU A 270 9.47 6.69 -15.73
CA LEU A 270 10.30 5.53 -15.35
C LEU A 270 11.69 5.54 -15.99
N LYS A 271 11.76 5.86 -17.29
CA LYS A 271 13.02 5.90 -18.05
C LYS A 271 14.01 6.94 -17.50
N ASP A 272 13.51 8.07 -17.01
CA ASP A 272 14.34 9.13 -16.44
C ASP A 272 14.73 8.79 -15.00
N THR A 273 13.89 8.05 -14.27
CA THR A 273 14.22 7.52 -12.94
C THR A 273 15.39 6.53 -13.04
N ILE A 274 15.30 5.53 -13.93
CA ILE A 274 16.36 4.50 -14.10
C ILE A 274 17.69 5.15 -14.52
N LYS A 275 17.66 6.13 -15.42
CA LYS A 275 18.89 6.86 -15.84
C LYS A 275 19.42 7.83 -14.78
N GLY A 276 18.57 8.25 -13.86
CA GLY A 276 18.90 9.22 -12.82
C GLY A 276 19.61 8.60 -11.61
N PHE A 277 19.34 7.32 -11.35
CA PHE A 277 20.06 6.48 -10.39
C PHE A 277 21.31 5.86 -11.05
#